data_AF-A0A6P8TH52-F1
#
_entry.id   AF-A0A6P8TH52-F1
#
_cell.length_a   1.000
_cell.length_b   1.000
_cell.length_c   1.000
_cell.angle_alpha   90.00
_cell.angle_beta   90.00
_cell.angle_gamma   90.00
#
_symmetry.space_group_name_H-M   'P 1'
#
loop_
_entity.id
_entity.type
_entity.pdbx_description
1 polymer ?
#
loop_
_entity_poly.entity_id
_entity_poly.type
_entity_poly.pdbx_seq_one_letter_code
_entity_poly.pdbx_strand_id
1 'polypeptide(L)'
;MSDELEDSQKEKAKLIYQHFIHAYLSRKDLQEQKTELILDTDSGALEDEAFLREVLTSLIESPDDEEFEHFLIAFAKANKQKNITLIKNPGVRDTILNLTLTALAPEFEEFEPEDFKMLFQDHLAPVLASLHPGSLAVIPNNISCHSYRAILTGLGQSVESLPLHLSDSLRSSIKSLKERFTRCSLPDSFMCKKTPVNENLTCAAVNRSHAPGNSKPSLSHALEALGEVRIANFSQTQLQSDDFVGSWFQTNIRPFLASTTPNFLFCLSSKNFSCETYQTVIKAFSSQRASMDREQQQAVYTHFIRPFLSRNDSSDPGCVSFNRGSKEWLQGNFGNFSGFAKLRDLQHLNANFSSAELLPLLTPTQVAELTLSSGALNDTDHIDRVFERLQEGDALENVEEFLTQLTANGKGPDFQPVVRDRVMNRTFSIISPNFTHFMEEDWFVWFHKILVPVLPSFSPMMIKSATANISCKNFQVVVSGMSNAAPAMSKGQRKGIGKALQGYLVKSASVINKPVCRHGIQSDAEWLEAYLGAFSQHVTYSDLKAFNLSAMAVVDSLSPEQKTELILDT
;
A
#
# COMPACT_ATOMS: atom_id res chain seq x y z
N MET A 1 -35.17 37.88 -59.52
CA MET A 1 -35.60 38.40 -58.20
C MET A 1 -35.31 37.45 -57.05
N SER A 2 -35.41 36.11 -57.20
CA SER A 2 -34.96 35.12 -56.21
C SER A 2 -33.42 34.99 -56.18
N ASP A 3 -32.80 34.79 -57.35
CA ASP A 3 -31.35 34.53 -57.44
C ASP A 3 -30.48 35.75 -57.12
N GLU A 4 -30.93 36.97 -57.47
CA GLU A 4 -30.24 38.22 -57.12
C GLU A 4 -30.29 38.52 -55.62
N LEU A 5 -31.28 38.00 -54.89
CA LEU A 5 -31.39 38.16 -53.44
C LEU A 5 -30.42 37.23 -52.71
N GLU A 6 -30.18 36.03 -53.27
CA GLU A 6 -29.30 35.01 -52.70
C GLU A 6 -27.81 35.32 -52.91
N ASP A 7 -27.43 35.85 -54.08
CA ASP A 7 -26.07 36.35 -54.33
C ASP A 7 -25.75 37.58 -53.48
N SER A 8 -26.70 38.50 -53.32
CA SER A 8 -26.56 39.67 -52.43
C SER A 8 -26.35 39.28 -50.95
N GLN A 9 -26.98 38.20 -50.49
CA GLN A 9 -26.79 37.67 -49.13
C GLN A 9 -25.45 36.97 -48.95
N LYS A 10 -24.97 36.21 -49.95
CA LYS A 10 -23.63 35.59 -49.92
C LYS A 10 -22.50 36.63 -49.95
N GLU A 11 -22.64 37.67 -50.76
CA GLU A 11 -21.66 38.77 -50.81
C GLU A 11 -21.59 39.51 -49.46
N LYS A 12 -22.75 39.77 -48.83
CA LYS A 12 -22.82 40.34 -47.47
C LYS A 12 -22.20 39.43 -46.40
N ALA A 13 -22.46 38.12 -46.43
CA ALA A 13 -21.86 37.18 -45.48
C ALA A 13 -20.33 37.12 -45.59
N LYS A 14 -19.81 37.16 -46.82
CA LYS A 14 -18.37 37.21 -47.09
C LYS A 14 -17.73 38.52 -46.60
N LEU A 15 -18.41 39.65 -46.80
CA LEU A 15 -17.95 40.95 -46.31
C LEU A 15 -17.92 41.00 -44.78
N ILE A 16 -18.94 40.44 -44.12
CA ILE A 16 -19.02 40.33 -42.65
C ILE A 16 -17.87 39.44 -42.12
N TYR A 17 -17.62 38.30 -42.76
CA TYR A 17 -16.54 37.39 -42.37
C TYR A 17 -15.16 38.03 -42.52
N GLN A 18 -14.92 38.77 -43.62
CA GLN A 18 -13.67 39.51 -43.81
C GLN A 18 -13.50 40.65 -42.80
N HIS A 19 -14.59 41.36 -42.47
CA HIS A 19 -14.55 42.40 -41.43
C HIS A 19 -14.26 41.79 -40.05
N PHE A 20 -14.83 40.63 -39.74
CA PHE A 20 -14.58 39.89 -38.51
C PHE A 20 -13.12 39.45 -38.40
N ILE A 21 -12.54 38.87 -39.46
CA ILE A 21 -11.12 38.48 -39.48
C ILE A 21 -10.21 39.70 -39.34
N HIS A 22 -10.48 40.79 -40.06
CA HIS A 22 -9.65 42.00 -39.97
C HIS A 22 -9.73 42.63 -38.57
N ALA A 23 -10.93 42.68 -37.97
CA ALA A 23 -11.12 43.16 -36.60
C ALA A 23 -10.45 42.24 -35.56
N TYR A 24 -10.46 40.93 -35.78
CA TYR A 24 -9.78 39.95 -34.93
C TYR A 24 -8.25 40.10 -35.01
N LEU A 25 -7.69 40.18 -36.22
CA LEU A 25 -6.25 40.38 -36.42
C LEU A 25 -5.78 41.75 -35.89
N SER A 26 -6.54 42.81 -36.12
CA SER A 26 -6.21 44.14 -35.59
C SER A 26 -6.26 44.19 -34.06
N ARG A 27 -7.15 43.44 -33.42
CA ARG A 27 -7.19 43.30 -31.95
C ARG A 27 -5.99 42.53 -31.43
N LYS A 28 -5.60 41.46 -32.11
CA LYS A 28 -4.39 40.70 -31.80
C LYS A 28 -3.13 41.57 -31.90
N ASP A 29 -2.97 42.33 -32.98
CA ASP A 29 -1.84 43.25 -33.17
C ASP A 29 -1.81 44.34 -32.09
N LEU A 30 -2.97 44.81 -31.62
CA LEU A 30 -3.07 45.76 -30.51
C LEU A 30 -2.56 45.18 -29.18
N GLN A 31 -2.83 43.90 -28.88
CA GLN A 31 -2.29 43.25 -27.68
C GLN A 31 -0.79 43.02 -27.77
N GLU A 32 -0.27 42.73 -28.97
CA GLU A 32 1.19 42.68 -29.21
C GLU A 32 1.82 44.06 -28.95
N GLN A 33 1.22 45.15 -29.45
CA GLN A 33 1.71 46.52 -29.19
C GLN A 33 1.65 46.92 -27.71
N LYS A 34 0.54 46.62 -27.02
CA LYS A 34 0.40 46.85 -25.57
C LYS A 34 1.47 46.11 -24.78
N THR A 35 1.76 44.86 -25.16
CA THR A 35 2.81 44.04 -24.55
C THR A 35 4.20 44.60 -24.79
N GLU A 36 4.51 45.01 -26.02
CA GLU A 36 5.79 45.59 -26.36
C GLU A 36 6.10 46.85 -25.54
N LEU A 37 5.07 47.70 -25.34
CA LEU A 37 5.15 48.91 -24.53
C LEU A 37 5.38 48.60 -23.04
N ILE A 38 4.69 47.60 -22.49
CA ILE A 38 4.88 47.16 -21.09
C ILE A 38 6.31 46.64 -20.88
N LEU A 39 6.82 45.85 -21.83
CA LEU A 39 8.14 45.24 -21.72
C LEU A 39 9.27 46.15 -22.25
N ASP A 40 8.98 47.38 -22.65
CA ASP A 40 9.99 48.36 -23.03
C ASP A 40 10.71 48.86 -21.76
N THR A 41 12.04 48.74 -21.73
CA THR A 41 12.84 49.17 -20.58
C THR A 41 12.77 50.68 -20.35
N ASP A 42 12.46 51.45 -21.39
CA ASP A 42 12.41 52.91 -21.33
C ASP A 42 11.01 53.43 -20.91
N SER A 43 9.98 52.58 -20.92
CA SER A 43 8.62 52.97 -20.53
C SER A 43 8.41 53.07 -19.02
N GLY A 44 9.27 52.41 -18.23
CA GLY A 44 9.12 52.32 -16.77
C GLY A 44 7.93 51.48 -16.30
N ALA A 45 7.17 50.86 -17.21
CA ALA A 45 5.94 50.14 -16.88
C ALA A 45 6.16 48.97 -15.93
N LEU A 46 7.27 48.23 -16.06
CA LEU A 46 7.64 47.14 -15.15
C LEU A 46 8.13 47.60 -13.77
N GLU A 47 8.20 48.91 -13.52
CA GLU A 47 8.48 49.49 -12.21
C GLU A 47 7.25 50.16 -11.56
N ASP A 48 6.16 50.35 -12.31
CA ASP A 48 4.92 50.98 -11.86
C ASP A 48 3.80 49.93 -11.69
N GLU A 49 3.61 49.50 -10.44
CA GLU A 49 2.56 48.54 -10.07
C GLU A 49 1.15 49.10 -10.33
N ALA A 50 0.92 50.39 -10.08
CA ALA A 50 -0.41 50.99 -10.20
C ALA A 50 -0.85 51.05 -11.67
N PHE A 51 0.08 51.46 -12.54
CA PHE A 51 -0.13 51.45 -13.99
C PHE A 51 -0.43 50.04 -14.51
N LEU A 52 0.36 49.03 -14.13
CA LEU A 52 0.12 47.66 -14.60
C LEU A 52 -1.17 47.06 -14.05
N ARG A 53 -1.55 47.39 -12.82
CA ARG A 53 -2.85 46.99 -12.25
C ARG A 53 -3.99 47.54 -13.10
N GLU A 54 -3.95 48.83 -13.45
CA GLU A 54 -5.00 49.46 -14.27
C GLU A 54 -5.08 48.82 -15.66
N VAL A 55 -3.93 48.58 -16.30
CA VAL A 55 -3.89 47.91 -17.61
C VAL A 55 -4.48 46.51 -17.54
N LEU A 56 -4.06 45.68 -16.59
CA LEU A 56 -4.57 44.31 -16.46
C LEU A 56 -6.05 44.28 -16.09
N THR A 57 -6.49 45.13 -15.16
CA THR A 57 -7.91 45.25 -14.83
C THR A 57 -8.74 45.66 -16.04
N SER A 58 -8.26 46.61 -16.87
CA SER A 58 -8.97 47.00 -18.09
C SER A 58 -9.11 45.87 -19.11
N LEU A 59 -8.12 44.97 -19.18
CA LEU A 59 -8.16 43.79 -20.05
C LEU A 59 -9.12 42.72 -19.51
N ILE A 60 -9.13 42.52 -18.19
CA ILE A 60 -10.00 41.54 -17.51
C ILE A 60 -11.47 41.99 -17.54
N GLU A 61 -11.74 43.29 -17.39
CA GLU A 61 -13.09 43.87 -17.42
C GLU A 61 -13.58 44.17 -18.85
N SER A 62 -12.81 43.81 -19.88
CA SER A 62 -13.19 44.01 -21.26
C SER A 62 -14.45 43.21 -21.60
N PRO A 63 -15.39 43.75 -22.40
CA PRO A 63 -16.54 43.00 -22.89
C PRO A 63 -16.17 41.93 -23.94
N ASP A 64 -14.90 41.87 -24.34
CA ASP A 64 -14.34 40.85 -25.23
C ASP A 64 -13.57 39.83 -24.40
N ASP A 65 -14.20 38.69 -24.10
CA ASP A 65 -13.68 37.66 -23.19
C ASP A 65 -12.34 37.06 -23.67
N GLU A 66 -12.00 37.18 -24.96
CA GLU A 66 -10.73 36.72 -25.54
C GLU A 66 -9.58 37.74 -25.40
N GLU A 67 -9.86 38.99 -25.01
CA GLU A 67 -8.85 40.06 -25.01
C GLU A 67 -7.74 39.80 -23.98
N PHE A 68 -8.11 39.29 -22.80
CA PHE A 68 -7.15 38.96 -21.75
C PHE A 68 -6.28 37.75 -22.12
N GLU A 69 -6.85 36.71 -22.74
CA GLU A 69 -6.11 35.54 -23.19
C GLU A 69 -5.10 35.92 -24.29
N HIS A 70 -5.53 36.69 -25.28
CA HIS A 70 -4.64 37.20 -26.33
C HIS A 70 -3.49 38.03 -25.76
N PHE A 71 -3.75 38.83 -24.72
CA PHE A 71 -2.71 39.54 -24.00
C PHE A 71 -1.70 38.58 -23.35
N LEU A 72 -2.14 37.53 -22.64
CA LEU A 72 -1.23 36.56 -22.01
C LEU A 72 -0.35 35.84 -23.03
N ILE A 73 -0.90 35.49 -24.19
CA ILE A 73 -0.15 34.85 -25.29
C ILE A 73 0.90 35.84 -25.84
N ALA A 74 0.51 37.09 -26.10
CA ALA A 74 1.42 38.12 -26.57
C ALA A 74 2.53 38.40 -25.54
N PHE A 75 2.16 38.49 -24.26
CA PHE A 75 3.05 38.65 -23.12
C PHE A 75 4.10 37.54 -23.04
N ALA A 76 3.68 36.28 -23.12
CA ALA A 76 4.59 35.13 -23.12
C ALA A 76 5.55 35.16 -24.32
N LYS A 77 5.04 35.45 -25.52
CA LYS A 77 5.83 35.56 -26.75
C LYS A 77 6.90 36.65 -26.65
N ALA A 78 6.53 37.83 -26.17
CA ALA A 78 7.45 38.95 -26.03
C ALA A 78 8.52 38.71 -24.94
N ASN A 79 8.14 38.07 -23.82
CA ASN A 79 9.11 37.65 -22.80
C ASN A 79 10.13 36.64 -23.35
N LYS A 80 9.69 35.67 -24.16
CA LYS A 80 10.59 34.72 -24.86
C LYS A 80 11.53 35.45 -25.83
N GLN A 81 11.03 36.39 -26.63
CA GLN A 81 11.86 37.17 -27.55
C GLN A 81 12.92 38.04 -26.84
N LYS A 82 12.55 38.63 -25.70
CA LYS A 82 13.44 39.48 -24.88
C LYS A 82 14.26 38.69 -23.85
N ASN A 83 14.16 37.36 -23.81
CA ASN A 83 14.80 36.47 -22.83
C ASN A 83 14.51 36.86 -21.36
N ILE A 84 13.29 37.31 -21.08
CA ILE A 84 12.86 37.68 -19.72
C ILE A 84 12.38 36.41 -19.00
N THR A 85 13.17 35.94 -18.05
CA THR A 85 12.84 34.77 -17.21
C THR A 85 12.36 35.13 -15.80
N LEU A 86 12.52 36.39 -15.40
CA LEU A 86 12.10 36.91 -14.10
C LEU A 86 11.81 38.41 -14.19
N ILE A 87 10.60 38.82 -13.82
CA ILE A 87 10.29 40.23 -13.57
C ILE A 87 10.85 40.63 -12.20
N LYS A 88 11.72 41.65 -12.20
CA LYS A 88 12.53 42.04 -11.03
C LYS A 88 11.69 42.69 -9.94
N ASN A 89 10.77 43.58 -10.32
CA ASN A 89 9.93 44.29 -9.37
C ASN A 89 8.91 43.32 -8.73
N PRO A 90 8.95 43.10 -7.40
CA PRO A 90 8.09 42.13 -6.75
C PRO A 90 6.61 42.54 -6.76
N GLY A 91 6.28 43.83 -6.58
CA GLY A 91 4.88 44.29 -6.58
C GLY A 91 4.22 44.12 -7.94
N VAL A 92 4.96 44.40 -9.02
CA VAL A 92 4.51 44.13 -10.39
C VAL A 92 4.31 42.64 -10.63
N ARG A 93 5.27 41.81 -10.20
CA ARG A 93 5.21 40.35 -10.36
C ARG A 93 4.01 39.74 -9.61
N ASP A 94 3.80 40.19 -8.36
CA ASP A 94 2.67 39.80 -7.51
C ASP A 94 1.33 40.19 -8.16
N THR A 95 1.27 41.40 -8.73
CA THR A 95 0.06 41.93 -9.37
C THR A 95 -0.30 41.14 -10.62
N ILE A 96 0.65 40.88 -11.52
CA ILE A 96 0.43 40.07 -12.72
C ILE A 96 -0.04 38.67 -12.32
N LEU A 97 0.65 38.03 -11.37
CA LEU A 97 0.34 36.67 -10.94
C LEU A 97 -1.07 36.57 -10.32
N ASN A 98 -1.39 37.44 -9.36
CA ASN A 98 -2.65 37.39 -8.64
C ASN A 98 -3.85 37.74 -9.53
N LEU A 99 -3.73 38.79 -10.35
CA LEU A 99 -4.81 39.16 -11.28
C LEU A 99 -5.05 38.06 -12.32
N THR A 100 -3.98 37.47 -12.87
CA THR A 100 -4.11 36.37 -13.83
C THR A 100 -4.76 35.13 -13.23
N LEU A 101 -4.29 34.67 -12.06
CA LEU A 101 -4.87 33.51 -11.39
C LEU A 101 -6.31 33.75 -10.92
N THR A 102 -6.66 35.00 -10.56
CA THR A 102 -8.03 35.37 -10.16
C THR A 102 -8.96 35.42 -11.37
N ALA A 103 -8.52 36.00 -12.48
CA ALA A 103 -9.29 36.09 -13.71
C ALA A 103 -9.59 34.71 -14.30
N LEU A 104 -8.61 33.81 -14.32
CA LEU A 104 -8.76 32.46 -14.86
C LEU A 104 -9.38 31.45 -13.88
N ALA A 105 -9.59 31.83 -12.61
CA ALA A 105 -10.13 30.93 -11.61
C ALA A 105 -11.46 30.25 -12.01
N PRO A 106 -12.44 30.95 -12.63
CA PRO A 106 -13.68 30.32 -13.08
C PRO A 106 -13.47 29.30 -14.22
N GLU A 107 -12.43 29.47 -15.04
CA GLU A 107 -12.17 28.64 -16.21
C GLU A 107 -11.39 27.36 -15.88
N PHE A 108 -10.73 27.28 -14.73
CA PHE A 108 -9.92 26.11 -14.35
C PHE A 108 -10.70 24.80 -14.26
N GLU A 109 -12.03 24.84 -14.17
CA GLU A 109 -12.87 23.64 -14.24
C GLU A 109 -12.92 23.04 -15.64
N GLU A 110 -12.74 23.85 -16.68
CA GLU A 110 -12.79 23.45 -18.10
C GLU A 110 -11.39 23.23 -18.71
N PHE A 111 -10.32 23.62 -18.01
CA PHE A 111 -8.95 23.48 -18.48
C PHE A 111 -8.53 22.00 -18.67
N GLU A 112 -8.00 21.71 -19.85
CA GLU A 112 -7.32 20.47 -20.19
C GLU A 112 -5.82 20.53 -19.81
N PRO A 113 -5.10 19.39 -19.82
CA PRO A 113 -3.68 19.37 -19.45
C PRO A 113 -2.78 20.33 -20.24
N GLU A 114 -3.12 20.61 -21.50
CA GLU A 114 -2.33 21.51 -22.35
C GLU A 114 -2.52 22.98 -21.94
N ASP A 115 -3.70 23.36 -21.42
CA ASP A 115 -3.98 24.72 -20.95
C ASP A 115 -3.18 25.04 -19.69
N PHE A 116 -3.16 24.11 -18.72
CA PHE A 116 -2.30 24.22 -17.54
C PHE A 116 -0.81 24.25 -17.91
N LYS A 117 -0.42 23.52 -18.95
CA LYS A 117 0.96 23.53 -19.45
C LYS A 117 1.30 24.90 -20.02
N MET A 118 0.49 25.47 -20.91
CA MET A 118 0.71 26.81 -21.46
C MET A 118 0.75 27.86 -20.35
N LEU A 119 -0.20 27.81 -19.42
CA LEU A 119 -0.27 28.78 -18.33
C LEU A 119 0.97 28.72 -17.40
N PHE A 120 1.32 27.54 -16.87
CA PHE A 120 2.37 27.42 -15.85
C PHE A 120 3.78 27.26 -16.40
N GLN A 121 3.96 26.78 -17.63
CA GLN A 121 5.29 26.59 -18.22
C GLN A 121 5.69 27.74 -19.14
N ASP A 122 4.72 28.47 -19.72
CA ASP A 122 4.99 29.58 -20.64
C ASP A 122 4.51 30.93 -20.11
N HIS A 123 3.21 31.11 -19.86
CA HIS A 123 2.63 32.44 -19.59
C HIS A 123 3.07 33.03 -18.25
N LEU A 124 3.04 32.22 -17.19
CA LEU A 124 3.38 32.67 -15.84
C LEU A 124 4.87 32.57 -15.51
N ALA A 125 5.70 31.96 -16.37
CA ALA A 125 7.11 31.67 -16.06
C ALA A 125 7.90 32.90 -15.51
N PRO A 126 7.76 34.12 -16.08
CA PRO A 126 8.46 35.31 -15.58
C PRO A 126 8.00 35.77 -14.19
N VAL A 127 6.84 35.29 -13.73
CA VAL A 127 6.17 35.73 -12.50
C VAL A 127 6.03 34.67 -11.41
N LEU A 128 6.40 33.41 -11.68
CA LEU A 128 6.28 32.30 -10.73
C LEU A 128 7.10 32.48 -9.43
N ALA A 129 8.11 33.35 -9.41
CA ALA A 129 8.86 33.67 -8.19
C ALA A 129 8.00 34.31 -7.08
N SER A 130 6.83 34.85 -7.42
CA SER A 130 5.86 35.42 -6.48
C SER A 130 4.85 34.40 -5.94
N LEU A 131 4.87 33.16 -6.44
CA LEU A 131 3.92 32.14 -6.05
C LEU A 131 4.14 31.72 -4.60
N HIS A 132 3.05 31.70 -3.83
CA HIS A 132 3.01 31.15 -2.48
C HIS A 132 1.87 30.13 -2.37
N PRO A 133 1.82 29.28 -1.33
CA PRO A 133 0.83 28.20 -1.22
C PRO A 133 -0.63 28.67 -1.39
N GLY A 134 -0.95 29.85 -0.87
CA GLY A 134 -2.27 30.48 -1.00
C GLY A 134 -2.64 30.88 -2.44
N SER A 135 -1.67 31.22 -3.29
CA SER A 135 -1.93 31.58 -4.70
C SER A 135 -2.52 30.41 -5.48
N LEU A 136 -2.19 29.17 -5.12
CA LEU A 136 -2.69 27.96 -5.78
C LEU A 136 -4.06 27.49 -5.24
N ALA A 137 -4.64 28.19 -4.26
CA ALA A 137 -5.94 27.84 -3.68
C ALA A 137 -7.06 27.84 -4.72
N VAL A 138 -6.99 28.76 -5.69
CA VAL A 138 -7.96 28.91 -6.79
C VAL A 138 -8.03 27.71 -7.73
N ILE A 139 -6.98 26.87 -7.79
CA ILE A 139 -6.98 25.67 -8.64
C ILE A 139 -7.95 24.64 -8.04
N PRO A 140 -8.91 24.10 -8.82
CA PRO A 140 -9.86 23.10 -8.34
C PRO A 140 -9.17 21.83 -7.84
N ASN A 141 -9.71 21.21 -6.79
CA ASN A 141 -9.21 19.93 -6.26
C ASN A 141 -9.39 18.75 -7.25
N ASN A 142 -10.23 18.91 -8.28
CA ASN A 142 -10.64 17.81 -9.15
C ASN A 142 -9.94 17.76 -10.51
N ILE A 143 -8.84 18.50 -10.74
CA ILE A 143 -8.09 18.45 -12.00
C ILE A 143 -7.43 17.08 -12.26
N SER A 144 -7.22 16.72 -13.53
CA SER A 144 -6.60 15.44 -13.91
C SER A 144 -5.14 15.32 -13.42
N CYS A 145 -4.62 14.10 -13.31
CA CYS A 145 -3.21 13.91 -12.94
C CYS A 145 -2.21 14.40 -14.01
N HIS A 146 -2.65 14.50 -15.27
CA HIS A 146 -1.86 15.12 -16.34
C HIS A 146 -1.79 16.64 -16.18
N SER A 147 -2.92 17.29 -15.88
CA SER A 147 -3.01 18.72 -15.56
C SER A 147 -2.17 19.07 -14.32
N TYR A 148 -2.28 18.28 -13.25
CA TYR A 148 -1.45 18.42 -12.06
C TYR A 148 0.05 18.30 -12.36
N ARG A 149 0.44 17.33 -13.20
CA ARG A 149 1.85 17.17 -13.64
C ARG A 149 2.31 18.37 -14.46
N ALA A 150 1.47 18.92 -15.33
CA ALA A 150 1.80 20.10 -16.13
C ALA A 150 2.13 21.31 -15.23
N ILE A 151 1.36 21.53 -14.17
CA ILE A 151 1.62 22.57 -13.16
C ILE A 151 2.97 22.31 -12.49
N LEU A 152 3.17 21.11 -11.91
CA LEU A 152 4.41 20.77 -11.21
C LEU A 152 5.66 20.91 -12.07
N THR A 153 5.58 20.57 -13.36
CA THR A 153 6.69 20.73 -14.30
C THR A 153 7.07 22.21 -14.45
N GLY A 154 6.11 23.13 -14.62
CA GLY A 154 6.38 24.56 -14.73
C GLY A 154 6.96 25.18 -13.46
N LEU A 155 6.43 24.78 -12.30
CA LEU A 155 7.00 25.18 -11.00
C LEU A 155 8.43 24.64 -10.83
N GLY A 156 8.68 23.39 -11.23
CA GLY A 156 10.00 22.76 -11.17
C GLY A 156 11.03 23.45 -12.06
N GLN A 157 10.68 23.72 -13.32
CA GLN A 157 11.53 24.48 -14.26
C GLN A 157 11.90 25.86 -13.71
N SER A 158 10.94 26.54 -13.05
CA SER A 158 11.18 27.83 -12.42
C SER A 158 12.09 27.74 -11.19
N VAL A 159 12.02 26.66 -10.40
CA VAL A 159 12.97 26.45 -9.29
C VAL A 159 14.41 26.26 -9.79
N GLU A 160 14.60 25.64 -10.96
CA GLU A 160 15.93 25.44 -11.55
C GLU A 160 16.54 26.75 -12.07
N SER A 161 15.71 27.70 -12.52
CA SER A 161 16.17 28.97 -13.10
C SER A 161 16.30 30.11 -12.09
N LEU A 162 15.60 30.05 -10.95
CA LEU A 162 15.56 31.12 -9.95
C LEU A 162 16.71 31.08 -8.94
N PRO A 163 17.17 32.25 -8.45
CA PRO A 163 18.07 32.31 -7.29
C PRO A 163 17.45 31.67 -6.04
N LEU A 164 18.28 31.04 -5.20
CA LEU A 164 17.83 30.27 -4.02
C LEU A 164 16.84 31.04 -3.13
N HIS A 165 17.13 32.31 -2.82
CA HIS A 165 16.30 33.16 -1.95
C HIS A 165 14.90 33.48 -2.51
N LEU A 166 14.70 33.37 -3.83
CA LEU A 166 13.40 33.55 -4.48
C LEU A 166 12.67 32.21 -4.70
N SER A 167 13.39 31.08 -4.55
CA SER A 167 12.84 29.74 -4.78
C SER A 167 12.13 29.14 -3.57
N ASP A 168 12.32 29.68 -2.36
CA ASP A 168 11.83 29.07 -1.11
C ASP A 168 10.29 29.08 -1.00
N SER A 169 9.65 30.19 -1.38
CA SER A 169 8.18 30.27 -1.44
C SER A 169 7.60 29.34 -2.50
N LEU A 170 8.25 29.27 -3.66
CA LEU A 170 7.87 28.38 -4.75
C LEU A 170 8.02 26.90 -4.37
N ARG A 171 9.11 26.51 -3.70
CA ARG A 171 9.31 25.16 -3.14
C ARG A 171 8.25 24.79 -2.10
N SER A 172 7.87 25.76 -1.26
CA SER A 172 6.79 25.58 -0.29
C SER A 172 5.43 25.39 -0.98
N SER A 173 5.20 26.10 -2.09
CA SER A 173 4.02 25.95 -2.94
C SER A 173 3.97 24.57 -3.60
N ILE A 174 5.09 24.08 -4.14
CA ILE A 174 5.20 22.71 -4.68
C ILE A 174 4.86 21.68 -3.60
N LYS A 175 5.39 21.84 -2.38
CA LYS A 175 5.09 20.94 -1.26
C LYS A 175 3.60 20.95 -0.91
N SER A 176 3.00 22.14 -0.77
CA SER A 176 1.58 22.28 -0.48
C SER A 176 0.71 21.65 -1.59
N LEU A 177 1.08 21.82 -2.85
CA LEU A 177 0.36 21.22 -3.98
C LEU A 177 0.47 19.68 -3.97
N LYS A 178 1.64 19.12 -3.62
CA LYS A 178 1.81 17.67 -3.44
C LYS A 178 0.93 17.11 -2.32
N GLU A 179 0.83 17.81 -1.20
CA GLU A 179 -0.02 17.44 -0.08
C GLU A 179 -1.52 17.54 -0.42
N ARG A 180 -1.91 18.47 -1.31
CA ARG A 180 -3.28 18.65 -1.77
C ARG A 180 -3.71 17.58 -2.79
N PHE A 181 -2.81 17.12 -3.65
CA PHE A 181 -3.07 16.15 -4.73
C PHE A 181 -2.43 14.77 -4.48
N THR A 182 -2.68 14.19 -3.31
CA THR A 182 -2.16 12.86 -2.93
C THR A 182 -2.60 11.74 -3.88
N ARG A 183 -3.80 11.85 -4.50
CA ARG A 183 -4.31 10.88 -5.49
C ARG A 183 -3.45 10.76 -6.75
N CYS A 184 -2.77 11.85 -7.12
CA CYS A 184 -1.90 11.93 -8.31
C CYS A 184 -0.42 11.84 -7.94
N SER A 185 -0.12 11.83 -6.64
CA SER A 185 1.24 11.72 -6.14
C SER A 185 1.64 10.25 -6.13
N LEU A 186 2.45 9.85 -7.11
CA LEU A 186 3.33 8.70 -6.90
C LEU A 186 4.24 9.08 -5.73
N PRO A 187 4.28 8.30 -4.63
CA PRO A 187 5.18 8.62 -3.53
C PRO A 187 6.60 8.78 -4.07
N ASP A 188 7.42 9.66 -3.51
CA ASP A 188 8.79 9.90 -3.97
C ASP A 188 9.67 8.61 -3.97
N SER A 189 9.19 7.52 -3.37
CA SER A 189 9.73 6.15 -3.43
C SER A 189 9.36 5.36 -4.70
N PHE A 190 8.58 5.95 -5.60
CA PHE A 190 8.13 5.41 -6.90
C PHE A 190 8.57 6.32 -8.06
N MET A 191 9.71 6.99 -7.91
CA MET A 191 10.40 7.71 -8.99
C MET A 191 11.85 7.25 -8.99
N CYS A 192 12.40 6.93 -10.16
CA CYS A 192 13.82 6.67 -10.28
C CYS A 192 14.56 8.00 -10.10
N LYS A 193 15.20 8.20 -8.96
CA LYS A 193 15.95 9.42 -8.66
C LYS A 193 17.37 9.24 -9.14
N LYS A 194 17.86 10.20 -9.92
CA LYS A 194 19.30 10.35 -10.16
C LYS A 194 19.97 10.66 -8.83
N THR A 195 20.78 9.74 -8.34
CA THR A 195 21.56 9.91 -7.12
C THR A 195 22.98 10.39 -7.47
N PRO A 196 23.49 11.46 -6.83
CA PRO A 196 24.88 11.84 -6.98
C PRO A 196 25.79 10.69 -6.53
N VAL A 197 26.65 10.21 -7.43
CA VAL A 197 27.60 9.13 -7.10
C VAL A 197 28.70 9.69 -6.19
N ASN A 198 28.83 9.14 -4.98
CA ASN A 198 29.90 9.50 -4.05
C ASN A 198 31.07 8.52 -4.19
N GLU A 199 32.09 8.93 -4.96
CA GLU A 199 33.27 8.12 -5.27
C GLU A 199 33.99 7.56 -4.03
N ASN A 200 34.13 8.36 -2.97
CA ASN A 200 34.79 7.93 -1.73
C ASN A 200 34.03 6.79 -1.04
N LEU A 201 32.70 6.86 -1.01
CA LEU A 201 31.86 5.79 -0.45
C LEU A 201 31.88 4.54 -1.33
N THR A 202 31.88 4.71 -2.65
CA THR A 202 31.94 3.61 -3.63
C THR A 202 33.28 2.87 -3.54
N CYS A 203 34.42 3.57 -3.51
CA CYS A 203 35.74 2.97 -3.38
C CYS A 203 35.94 2.28 -2.02
N ALA A 204 35.41 2.86 -0.93
CA ALA A 204 35.43 2.23 0.38
C ALA A 204 34.63 0.91 0.42
N ALA A 205 33.55 0.81 -0.35
CA ALA A 205 32.74 -0.39 -0.46
C ALA A 205 33.41 -1.50 -1.28
N VAL A 206 34.02 -1.16 -2.42
CA VAL A 206 34.76 -2.11 -3.28
C VAL A 206 36.00 -2.65 -2.58
N ASN A 207 36.72 -1.82 -1.81
CA ASN A 207 37.87 -2.30 -1.03
C ASN A 207 37.47 -3.25 0.11
N ARG A 208 36.21 -3.19 0.58
CA ARG A 208 35.68 -4.04 1.66
C ARG A 208 34.97 -5.31 1.17
N SER A 209 34.61 -5.42 -0.11
CA SER A 209 33.98 -6.64 -0.64
C SER A 209 34.88 -7.89 -0.57
N HIS A 210 36.15 -7.73 -0.23
CA HIS A 210 37.13 -8.80 -0.01
C HIS A 210 37.32 -9.19 1.47
N ALA A 211 36.68 -8.52 2.43
CA ALA A 211 36.88 -8.75 3.87
C ALA A 211 35.70 -9.52 4.51
N PRO A 212 35.94 -10.44 5.47
CA PRO A 212 34.87 -11.08 6.23
C PRO A 212 34.31 -10.11 7.27
N GLY A 213 33.06 -9.65 7.06
CA GLY A 213 32.36 -8.72 7.96
C GLY A 213 31.87 -7.46 7.25
N ASN A 214 30.94 -7.61 6.31
CA ASN A 214 30.42 -6.51 5.50
C ASN A 214 29.44 -5.62 6.28
N SER A 215 29.67 -4.31 6.30
CA SER A 215 28.66 -3.33 6.72
C SER A 215 27.65 -3.13 5.59
N LYS A 216 26.38 -3.53 5.78
CA LYS A 216 25.26 -3.33 4.82
C LYS A 216 25.23 -1.95 4.12
N PRO A 217 25.54 -0.81 4.79
CA PRO A 217 25.48 0.52 4.16
C PRO A 217 26.52 0.78 3.06
N SER A 218 27.68 0.12 3.05
CA SER A 218 28.69 0.38 2.01
C SER A 218 28.33 -0.32 0.70
N LEU A 219 27.82 -1.55 0.78
CA LEU A 219 27.41 -2.32 -0.39
C LEU A 219 26.20 -1.71 -1.12
N SER A 220 25.26 -1.09 -0.38
CA SER A 220 24.14 -0.38 -0.98
C SER A 220 24.57 0.84 -1.80
N HIS A 221 25.52 1.65 -1.31
CA HIS A 221 26.08 2.78 -2.07
C HIS A 221 26.81 2.34 -3.35
N ALA A 222 27.54 1.21 -3.30
CA ALA A 222 28.17 0.65 -4.49
C ALA A 222 27.13 0.18 -5.53
N LEU A 223 26.06 -0.45 -5.07
CA LEU A 223 24.99 -0.90 -5.95
C LEU A 223 24.25 0.27 -6.62
N GLU A 224 23.97 1.34 -5.88
CA GLU A 224 23.40 2.58 -6.43
C GLU A 224 24.31 3.16 -7.52
N ALA A 225 25.61 3.28 -7.24
CA ALA A 225 26.58 3.77 -8.23
C ALA A 225 26.65 2.90 -9.49
N LEU A 226 26.59 1.57 -9.35
CA LEU A 226 26.51 0.64 -10.48
C LEU A 226 25.21 0.81 -11.27
N GLY A 227 24.10 1.05 -10.56
CA GLY A 227 22.81 1.42 -11.14
C GLY A 227 22.91 2.64 -12.05
N GLU A 228 23.46 3.73 -11.52
CA GLU A 228 23.56 5.03 -12.22
C GLU A 228 24.58 5.04 -13.36
N VAL A 229 25.75 4.41 -13.17
CA VAL A 229 26.89 4.56 -14.11
C VAL A 229 26.91 3.47 -15.17
N ARG A 230 26.42 2.27 -14.86
CA ARG A 230 26.47 1.11 -15.76
C ARG A 230 25.09 0.69 -16.24
N ILE A 231 24.20 0.30 -15.34
CA ILE A 231 22.89 -0.27 -15.71
C ILE A 231 22.02 0.79 -16.39
N ALA A 232 22.15 2.06 -16.00
CA ALA A 232 21.43 3.16 -16.63
C ALA A 232 21.70 3.27 -18.13
N ASN A 233 22.92 2.91 -18.55
CA ASN A 233 23.47 3.09 -19.89
C ASN A 233 23.41 1.82 -20.77
N PHE A 234 22.80 0.73 -20.31
CA PHE A 234 22.62 -0.45 -21.15
C PHE A 234 21.75 -0.11 -22.36
N SER A 235 22.18 -0.56 -23.54
CA SER A 235 21.41 -0.39 -24.77
C SER A 235 20.17 -1.29 -24.77
N GLN A 236 19.20 -0.96 -25.62
CA GLN A 236 18.02 -1.81 -25.79
C GLN A 236 18.38 -3.25 -26.20
N THR A 237 19.38 -3.42 -27.09
CA THR A 237 19.84 -4.75 -27.51
C THR A 237 20.47 -5.55 -26.36
N GLN A 238 21.20 -4.88 -25.46
CA GLN A 238 21.79 -5.50 -24.28
C GLN A 238 20.72 -5.92 -23.26
N LEU A 239 19.71 -5.08 -23.02
CA LEU A 239 18.60 -5.39 -22.11
C LEU A 239 17.74 -6.58 -22.57
N GLN A 240 17.83 -6.97 -23.84
CA GLN A 240 17.06 -8.07 -24.43
C GLN A 240 17.90 -9.35 -24.59
N SER A 241 19.21 -9.29 -24.31
CA SER A 241 20.12 -10.44 -24.42
C SER A 241 20.24 -11.17 -23.08
N ASP A 242 19.77 -12.42 -23.02
CA ASP A 242 19.85 -13.23 -21.81
C ASP A 242 21.30 -13.47 -21.36
N ASP A 243 22.22 -13.76 -22.29
CA ASP A 243 23.64 -13.92 -21.98
C ASP A 243 24.25 -12.67 -21.33
N PHE A 244 23.93 -11.48 -21.88
CA PHE A 244 24.44 -10.22 -21.35
C PHE A 244 23.87 -9.92 -19.96
N VAL A 245 22.54 -10.02 -19.82
CA VAL A 245 21.85 -9.76 -18.55
C VAL A 245 22.26 -10.77 -17.47
N GLY A 246 22.36 -12.05 -17.83
CA GLY A 246 22.84 -13.13 -16.97
C GLY A 246 24.25 -12.86 -16.47
N SER A 247 25.19 -12.56 -17.37
CA SER A 247 26.57 -12.20 -17.00
C SER A 247 26.64 -11.04 -15.99
N TRP A 248 25.81 -10.01 -16.18
CA TRP A 248 25.78 -8.90 -15.24
C TRP A 248 25.12 -9.25 -13.90
N PHE A 249 23.86 -9.69 -13.90
CA PHE A 249 23.07 -9.84 -12.69
C PHE A 249 23.42 -11.10 -11.90
N GLN A 250 23.75 -12.19 -12.56
CA GLN A 250 24.06 -13.48 -11.91
C GLN A 250 25.54 -13.64 -11.58
N THR A 251 26.43 -12.85 -12.19
CA THR A 251 27.88 -12.90 -11.93
C THR A 251 28.42 -11.57 -11.42
N ASN A 252 28.41 -10.51 -12.22
CA ASN A 252 29.16 -9.28 -11.91
C ASN A 252 28.63 -8.52 -10.69
N ILE A 253 27.30 -8.33 -10.59
CA ILE A 253 26.69 -7.54 -9.50
C ILE A 253 25.97 -8.39 -8.46
N ARG A 254 25.92 -9.72 -8.65
CA ARG A 254 25.25 -10.65 -7.74
C ARG A 254 25.60 -10.43 -6.26
N PRO A 255 26.89 -10.22 -5.86
CA PRO A 255 27.25 -10.01 -4.46
C PRO A 255 26.62 -8.77 -3.81
N PHE A 256 26.20 -7.79 -4.62
CA PHE A 256 25.63 -6.53 -4.16
C PHE A 256 24.11 -6.59 -4.02
N LEU A 257 23.42 -7.51 -4.71
CA LEU A 257 21.95 -7.54 -4.76
C LEU A 257 21.29 -7.75 -3.39
N ALA A 258 21.99 -8.36 -2.42
CA ALA A 258 21.51 -8.48 -1.04
C ALA A 258 21.46 -7.14 -0.28
N SER A 259 22.14 -6.10 -0.78
CA SER A 259 22.17 -4.74 -0.21
C SER A 259 21.38 -3.74 -1.05
N THR A 260 20.30 -4.22 -1.69
CA THR A 260 19.44 -3.41 -2.54
C THR A 260 18.75 -2.26 -1.79
N THR A 261 18.42 -1.20 -2.52
CA THR A 261 17.68 -0.03 -2.04
C THR A 261 16.36 0.11 -2.81
N PRO A 262 15.34 0.78 -2.24
CA PRO A 262 14.11 1.08 -2.97
C PRO A 262 14.34 1.86 -4.28
N ASN A 263 15.27 2.81 -4.29
CA ASN A 263 15.59 3.61 -5.48
C ASN A 263 16.19 2.74 -6.60
N PHE A 264 17.20 1.93 -6.28
CA PHE A 264 17.81 1.01 -7.25
C PHE A 264 16.77 0.08 -7.87
N LEU A 265 15.93 -0.54 -7.04
CA LEU A 265 14.88 -1.48 -7.49
C LEU A 265 13.87 -0.81 -8.43
N PHE A 266 13.43 0.39 -8.09
CA PHE A 266 12.47 1.14 -8.90
C PHE A 266 13.10 1.64 -10.21
N CYS A 267 14.35 2.10 -10.17
CA CYS A 267 15.11 2.42 -11.38
C CYS A 267 15.25 1.19 -12.28
N LEU A 268 15.54 0.02 -11.69
CA LEU A 268 15.66 -1.22 -12.43
C LEU A 268 14.32 -1.65 -13.05
N SER A 269 13.17 -1.47 -12.37
CA SER A 269 11.85 -1.80 -12.93
C SER A 269 11.47 -0.94 -14.13
N SER A 270 12.05 0.25 -14.26
CA SER A 270 11.83 1.15 -15.40
C SER A 270 12.59 0.71 -16.66
N LYS A 271 13.58 -0.19 -16.55
CA LYS A 271 14.34 -0.70 -17.69
C LYS A 271 13.50 -1.63 -18.55
N ASN A 272 13.67 -1.52 -19.86
CA ASN A 272 12.89 -2.24 -20.86
C ASN A 272 13.49 -3.64 -21.12
N PHE A 273 13.45 -4.50 -20.10
CA PHE A 273 13.79 -5.93 -20.21
C PHE A 273 12.71 -6.69 -20.99
N SER A 274 13.11 -7.75 -21.71
CA SER A 274 12.15 -8.78 -22.12
C SER A 274 11.65 -9.54 -20.89
N CYS A 275 10.52 -10.25 -21.01
CA CYS A 275 10.08 -11.13 -19.93
C CYS A 275 11.13 -12.18 -19.57
N GLU A 276 11.83 -12.75 -20.56
CA GLU A 276 12.91 -13.71 -20.34
C GLU A 276 14.07 -13.10 -19.53
N THR A 277 14.61 -11.96 -19.96
CA THR A 277 15.72 -11.28 -19.28
C THR A 277 15.31 -10.75 -17.90
N TYR A 278 14.07 -10.30 -17.74
CA TYR A 278 13.49 -9.96 -16.43
C TYR A 278 13.50 -11.18 -15.50
N GLN A 279 13.03 -12.35 -15.94
CA GLN A 279 13.07 -13.57 -15.13
C GLN A 279 14.51 -13.97 -14.77
N THR A 280 15.49 -13.71 -15.65
CA THR A 280 16.92 -13.89 -15.35
C THR A 280 17.41 -12.97 -14.23
N VAL A 281 16.92 -11.73 -14.17
CA VAL A 281 17.16 -10.82 -13.03
C VAL A 281 16.48 -11.34 -11.76
N ILE A 282 15.24 -11.83 -11.83
CA ILE A 282 14.53 -12.41 -10.67
C ILE A 282 15.24 -13.64 -10.11
N LYS A 283 15.80 -14.50 -10.97
CA LYS A 283 16.65 -15.62 -10.54
C LYS A 283 17.88 -15.12 -9.77
N ALA A 284 18.52 -14.04 -10.23
CA ALA A 284 19.66 -13.44 -9.54
C ALA A 284 19.30 -12.95 -8.13
N PHE A 285 18.21 -12.17 -7.99
CA PHE A 285 17.71 -11.73 -6.68
C PHE A 285 17.31 -12.91 -5.79
N SER A 286 16.64 -13.91 -6.35
CA SER A 286 16.20 -15.10 -5.60
C SER A 286 17.37 -15.87 -5.01
N SER A 287 18.53 -15.88 -5.71
CA SER A 287 19.78 -16.48 -5.21
C SER A 287 20.43 -15.73 -4.05
N GLN A 288 20.02 -14.49 -3.79
CA GLN A 288 20.55 -13.62 -2.73
C GLN A 288 19.57 -13.42 -1.58
N ARG A 289 18.35 -13.97 -1.68
CA ARG A 289 17.28 -13.79 -0.69
C ARG A 289 17.72 -14.12 0.74
N ALA A 290 18.47 -15.20 0.94
CA ALA A 290 18.91 -15.64 2.27
C ALA A 290 19.84 -14.61 2.96
N SER A 291 20.47 -13.73 2.18
CA SER A 291 21.34 -12.66 2.68
C SER A 291 20.63 -11.31 2.85
N MET A 292 19.33 -11.24 2.52
CA MET A 292 18.49 -10.05 2.68
C MET A 292 17.69 -10.12 3.97
N ASP A 293 17.54 -9.00 4.67
CA ASP A 293 16.53 -8.90 5.73
C ASP A 293 15.10 -8.81 5.15
N ARG A 294 14.10 -8.93 6.03
CA ARG A 294 12.69 -8.99 5.62
C ARG A 294 12.25 -7.72 4.86
N GLU A 295 12.72 -6.55 5.27
CA GLU A 295 12.39 -5.28 4.61
C GLU A 295 12.97 -5.23 3.19
N GLN A 296 14.23 -5.66 3.01
CA GLN A 296 14.85 -5.77 1.70
C GLN A 296 14.15 -6.78 0.79
N GLN A 297 13.77 -7.95 1.32
CA GLN A 297 13.02 -8.94 0.55
C GLN A 297 11.65 -8.40 0.10
N GLN A 298 10.93 -7.72 0.99
CA GLN A 298 9.66 -7.06 0.66
C GLN A 298 9.86 -5.91 -0.35
N ALA A 299 10.97 -5.19 -0.25
CA ALA A 299 11.31 -4.11 -1.18
C ALA A 299 11.50 -4.64 -2.61
N VAL A 300 12.13 -5.82 -2.79
CA VAL A 300 12.27 -6.45 -4.13
C VAL A 300 10.89 -6.66 -4.77
N TYR A 301 9.91 -7.16 -4.00
CA TYR A 301 8.55 -7.27 -4.52
C TYR A 301 7.92 -5.90 -4.82
N THR A 302 7.97 -4.99 -3.84
CA THR A 302 7.22 -3.72 -3.86
C THR A 302 7.75 -2.73 -4.89
N HIS A 303 9.07 -2.65 -5.04
CA HIS A 303 9.74 -1.63 -5.84
C HIS A 303 10.31 -2.17 -7.16
N PHE A 304 10.44 -3.49 -7.35
CA PHE A 304 10.91 -4.06 -8.61
C PHE A 304 9.86 -4.93 -9.32
N ILE A 305 9.48 -6.06 -8.70
CA ILE A 305 8.60 -7.07 -9.33
C ILE A 305 7.24 -6.47 -9.69
N ARG A 306 6.53 -5.90 -8.71
CA ARG A 306 5.19 -5.37 -8.94
C ARG A 306 5.19 -4.21 -9.94
N PRO A 307 6.06 -3.19 -9.82
CA PRO A 307 6.10 -2.12 -10.80
C PRO A 307 6.43 -2.59 -12.21
N PHE A 308 7.39 -3.51 -12.38
CA PHE A 308 7.76 -4.05 -13.69
C PHE A 308 6.60 -4.81 -14.35
N LEU A 309 5.95 -5.72 -13.60
CA LEU A 309 4.85 -6.52 -14.11
C LEU A 309 3.57 -5.71 -14.35
N SER A 310 3.39 -4.56 -13.67
CA SER A 310 2.22 -3.69 -13.84
C SER A 310 2.34 -2.69 -14.99
N ARG A 311 3.39 -2.80 -15.81
CA ARG A 311 3.66 -1.86 -16.91
C ARG A 311 2.68 -2.02 -18.05
N ASN A 312 2.10 -0.89 -18.48
CA ASN A 312 1.19 -0.83 -19.62
C ASN A 312 1.90 -0.50 -20.94
N ASP A 313 3.19 -0.16 -20.90
CA ASP A 313 4.03 0.14 -22.06
C ASP A 313 4.81 -1.08 -22.58
N SER A 314 4.52 -2.28 -22.05
CA SER A 314 5.02 -3.57 -22.52
C SER A 314 4.05 -4.22 -23.50
N SER A 315 4.55 -4.98 -24.47
CA SER A 315 3.73 -5.83 -25.35
C SER A 315 3.14 -7.06 -24.65
N ASP A 316 3.70 -7.44 -23.49
CA ASP A 316 3.18 -8.52 -22.61
C ASP A 316 3.18 -8.03 -21.16
N PRO A 317 2.23 -7.15 -20.77
CA PRO A 317 2.05 -6.75 -19.38
C PRO A 317 1.88 -7.98 -18.48
N GLY A 318 2.55 -7.98 -17.32
CA GLY A 318 2.52 -9.12 -16.40
C GLY A 318 3.33 -10.35 -16.85
N CYS A 319 3.98 -10.31 -18.02
CA CYS A 319 4.74 -11.45 -18.56
C CYS A 319 3.93 -12.75 -18.58
N VAL A 320 2.70 -12.66 -19.08
CA VAL A 320 1.72 -13.75 -19.07
C VAL A 320 1.96 -14.70 -20.24
N SER A 321 2.22 -14.16 -21.43
CA SER A 321 2.36 -14.96 -22.66
C SER A 321 3.57 -15.90 -22.65
N PHE A 322 4.59 -15.56 -21.87
CA PHE A 322 5.85 -16.31 -21.79
C PHE A 322 5.74 -17.65 -21.03
N ASN A 323 4.70 -17.83 -20.21
CA ASN A 323 4.61 -18.95 -19.27
C ASN A 323 3.44 -19.89 -19.59
N ARG A 324 3.63 -21.20 -19.41
CA ARG A 324 2.59 -22.22 -19.63
C ARG A 324 1.84 -22.54 -18.34
N GLY A 325 0.96 -21.63 -17.94
CA GLY A 325 0.10 -21.81 -16.76
C GLY A 325 0.58 -21.03 -15.54
N SER A 326 -0.23 -21.09 -14.50
CA SER A 326 -0.09 -20.21 -13.33
C SER A 326 1.20 -20.51 -12.53
N LYS A 327 1.69 -21.76 -12.57
CA LYS A 327 2.82 -22.24 -11.76
C LYS A 327 4.13 -21.68 -12.28
N GLU A 328 4.38 -21.93 -13.55
CA GLU A 328 5.55 -21.47 -14.28
C GLU A 328 5.59 -19.93 -14.27
N TRP A 329 4.42 -19.29 -14.41
CA TRP A 329 4.30 -17.84 -14.31
C TRP A 329 4.70 -17.30 -12.93
N LEU A 330 4.18 -17.88 -11.84
CA LEU A 330 4.51 -17.42 -10.49
C LEU A 330 5.99 -17.65 -10.18
N GLN A 331 6.53 -18.83 -10.52
CA GLN A 331 7.92 -19.17 -10.28
C GLN A 331 8.88 -18.30 -11.11
N GLY A 332 8.60 -18.09 -12.39
CA GLY A 332 9.44 -17.29 -13.27
C GLY A 332 9.43 -15.82 -12.88
N ASN A 333 8.25 -15.25 -12.65
CA ASN A 333 8.11 -13.80 -12.50
C ASN A 333 8.31 -13.29 -11.07
N PHE A 334 8.17 -14.14 -10.05
CA PHE A 334 8.30 -13.74 -8.64
C PHE A 334 9.45 -14.47 -7.93
N GLY A 335 9.85 -15.65 -8.42
CA GLY A 335 10.88 -16.46 -7.77
C GLY A 335 10.60 -16.68 -6.29
N ASN A 336 11.62 -16.50 -5.45
CA ASN A 336 11.51 -16.68 -4.01
C ASN A 336 10.83 -15.50 -3.27
N PHE A 337 10.27 -14.54 -3.99
CA PHE A 337 9.58 -13.37 -3.43
C PHE A 337 8.05 -13.43 -3.58
N SER A 338 7.52 -14.51 -4.14
CA SER A 338 6.07 -14.70 -4.35
C SER A 338 5.26 -14.52 -3.07
N GLY A 339 5.81 -14.89 -1.90
CA GLY A 339 5.15 -14.77 -0.59
C GLY A 339 4.87 -13.33 -0.14
N PHE A 340 5.47 -12.31 -0.75
CA PHE A 340 5.17 -10.90 -0.46
C PHE A 340 4.00 -10.37 -1.28
N ALA A 341 3.56 -11.10 -2.31
CA ALA A 341 2.43 -10.72 -3.15
C ALA A 341 1.11 -11.16 -2.51
N LYS A 342 0.14 -10.24 -2.46
CA LYS A 342 -1.23 -10.58 -2.13
C LYS A 342 -1.86 -11.37 -3.27
N LEU A 343 -2.76 -12.29 -2.96
CA LEU A 343 -3.44 -13.10 -3.96
C LEU A 343 -4.17 -12.23 -5.01
N ARG A 344 -4.81 -11.16 -4.55
CA ARG A 344 -5.48 -10.20 -5.42
C ARG A 344 -4.52 -9.49 -6.38
N ASP A 345 -3.31 -9.18 -5.94
CA ASP A 345 -2.30 -8.57 -6.80
C ASP A 345 -1.85 -9.56 -7.89
N LEU A 346 -1.70 -10.86 -7.55
CA LEU A 346 -1.39 -11.90 -8.53
C LEU A 346 -2.48 -12.04 -9.60
N GLN A 347 -3.75 -12.02 -9.18
CA GLN A 347 -4.91 -12.07 -10.08
C GLN A 347 -5.02 -10.82 -10.97
N HIS A 348 -4.63 -9.64 -10.47
CA HIS A 348 -4.57 -8.42 -11.28
C HIS A 348 -3.44 -8.46 -12.32
N LEU A 349 -2.30 -9.04 -11.96
CA LEU A 349 -1.13 -9.13 -12.85
C LEU A 349 -1.27 -10.23 -13.91
N ASN A 350 -2.06 -11.26 -13.65
CA ASN A 350 -2.36 -12.33 -14.60
C ASN A 350 -3.83 -12.73 -14.49
N ALA A 351 -4.64 -12.29 -15.46
CA ALA A 351 -6.07 -12.60 -15.51
C ALA A 351 -6.39 -14.11 -15.63
N ASN A 352 -5.42 -14.91 -16.12
CA ASN A 352 -5.55 -16.36 -16.24
C ASN A 352 -5.01 -17.11 -15.00
N PHE A 353 -4.66 -16.38 -13.93
CA PHE A 353 -4.09 -16.98 -12.72
C PHE A 353 -5.12 -17.85 -11.98
N SER A 354 -4.90 -19.17 -12.01
CA SER A 354 -5.67 -20.16 -11.27
C SER A 354 -5.04 -20.42 -9.91
N SER A 355 -5.67 -19.93 -8.84
CA SER A 355 -5.18 -20.12 -7.47
C SER A 355 -5.35 -21.56 -6.97
N ALA A 356 -6.34 -22.30 -7.49
CA ALA A 356 -6.61 -23.68 -7.10
C ALA A 356 -5.52 -24.66 -7.55
N GLU A 357 -4.90 -24.43 -8.72
CA GLU A 357 -3.80 -25.24 -9.24
C GLU A 357 -2.47 -25.02 -8.49
N LEU A 358 -2.38 -23.91 -7.75
CA LEU A 358 -1.13 -23.46 -7.13
C LEU A 358 -1.08 -23.65 -5.64
N LEU A 359 -2.12 -24.23 -5.04
CA LEU A 359 -2.18 -24.47 -3.62
C LEU A 359 -0.88 -25.11 -3.05
N PRO A 360 -0.20 -26.06 -3.73
CA PRO A 360 1.11 -26.58 -3.30
C PRO A 360 2.26 -25.55 -3.22
N LEU A 361 2.15 -24.41 -3.89
CA LEU A 361 3.21 -23.40 -4.03
C LEU A 361 2.95 -22.11 -3.27
N LEU A 362 1.75 -21.94 -2.72
CA LEU A 362 1.36 -20.74 -1.96
C LEU A 362 1.98 -20.77 -0.57
N THR A 363 2.26 -19.59 0.00
CA THR A 363 2.64 -19.48 1.43
C THR A 363 1.43 -19.66 2.34
N PRO A 364 1.59 -19.98 3.63
CA PRO A 364 0.47 -20.08 4.57
C PRO A 364 -0.39 -18.80 4.62
N THR A 365 0.23 -17.61 4.58
CA THR A 365 -0.46 -16.33 4.41
C THR A 365 -1.35 -16.30 3.17
N GLN A 366 -0.83 -16.71 2.00
CA GLN A 366 -1.60 -16.75 0.75
C GLN A 366 -2.69 -17.82 0.75
N VAL A 367 -2.47 -18.95 1.43
CA VAL A 367 -3.48 -20.00 1.63
C VAL A 367 -4.64 -19.49 2.49
N ALA A 368 -4.37 -18.66 3.50
CA ALA A 368 -5.41 -17.99 4.29
C ALA A 368 -6.23 -17.00 3.44
N GLU A 369 -5.58 -16.18 2.63
CA GLU A 369 -6.27 -15.28 1.69
C GLU A 369 -7.12 -16.05 0.67
N LEU A 370 -6.59 -17.16 0.14
CA LEU A 370 -7.34 -18.05 -0.74
C LEU A 370 -8.55 -18.64 -0.02
N THR A 371 -8.40 -19.09 1.22
CA THR A 371 -9.49 -19.67 2.01
C THR A 371 -10.63 -18.67 2.25
N LEU A 372 -10.30 -17.40 2.51
CA LEU A 372 -11.29 -16.33 2.72
C LEU A 372 -11.97 -15.86 1.43
N SER A 373 -11.27 -15.94 0.30
CA SER A 373 -11.75 -15.47 -1.01
C SER A 373 -12.41 -16.55 -1.85
N SER A 374 -12.19 -17.83 -1.51
CA SER A 374 -12.78 -18.99 -2.17
C SER A 374 -13.98 -19.52 -1.39
N GLY A 375 -14.79 -20.36 -2.04
CA GLY A 375 -15.87 -21.09 -1.36
C GLY A 375 -15.42 -22.05 -0.26
N ALA A 376 -14.13 -22.09 0.11
CA ALA A 376 -13.54 -23.03 1.07
C ALA A 376 -14.18 -22.97 2.47
N LEU A 377 -14.71 -21.81 2.89
CA LEU A 377 -15.43 -21.70 4.17
C LEU A 377 -16.69 -22.58 4.26
N ASN A 378 -17.15 -23.11 3.12
CA ASN A 378 -18.33 -23.98 2.97
C ASN A 378 -18.01 -25.34 2.31
N ASP A 379 -16.73 -25.69 2.12
CA ASP A 379 -16.32 -26.88 1.38
C ASP A 379 -15.21 -27.64 2.14
N THR A 380 -15.54 -28.83 2.66
CA THR A 380 -14.59 -29.65 3.40
C THR A 380 -13.47 -30.24 2.55
N ASP A 381 -13.73 -30.52 1.27
CA ASP A 381 -12.74 -31.09 0.35
C ASP A 381 -11.72 -30.04 -0.07
N HIS A 382 -12.13 -28.77 -0.12
CA HIS A 382 -11.21 -27.65 -0.29
C HIS A 382 -10.33 -27.48 0.96
N ILE A 383 -10.92 -27.51 2.16
CA ILE A 383 -10.15 -27.45 3.42
C ILE A 383 -9.16 -28.60 3.54
N ASP A 384 -9.51 -29.80 3.09
CA ASP A 384 -8.57 -30.93 3.10
C ASP A 384 -7.34 -30.64 2.24
N ARG A 385 -7.53 -30.12 1.03
CA ARG A 385 -6.41 -29.69 0.16
C ARG A 385 -5.60 -28.57 0.81
N VAL A 386 -6.24 -27.59 1.44
CA VAL A 386 -5.56 -26.54 2.22
C VAL A 386 -4.64 -27.15 3.27
N PHE A 387 -5.12 -28.13 4.05
CA PHE A 387 -4.31 -28.77 5.08
C PHE A 387 -3.23 -29.70 4.51
N GLU A 388 -3.44 -30.35 3.36
CA GLU A 388 -2.38 -31.08 2.66
C GLU A 388 -1.19 -30.18 2.39
N ARG A 389 -1.42 -28.94 1.94
CA ARG A 389 -0.35 -27.94 1.79
C ARG A 389 0.24 -27.50 3.12
N LEU A 390 -0.58 -27.20 4.12
CA LEU A 390 -0.08 -26.73 5.43
C LEU A 390 0.77 -27.79 6.13
N GLN A 391 0.60 -29.07 5.80
CA GLN A 391 1.41 -30.18 6.32
C GLN A 391 2.78 -30.29 5.65
N GLU A 392 3.04 -29.60 4.54
CA GLU A 392 4.36 -29.60 3.89
C GLU A 392 5.36 -28.73 4.67
N GLY A 393 6.48 -29.33 5.11
CA GLY A 393 7.51 -28.65 5.89
C GLY A 393 7.18 -28.60 7.38
N ASP A 394 7.33 -27.42 8.01
CA ASP A 394 6.95 -27.23 9.40
C ASP A 394 5.44 -26.98 9.52
N ALA A 395 4.69 -28.04 9.82
CA ALA A 395 3.24 -27.97 9.91
C ALA A 395 2.75 -27.09 11.06
N LEU A 396 3.50 -26.98 12.16
CA LEU A 396 3.10 -26.17 13.31
C LEU A 396 3.20 -24.69 12.96
N GLU A 397 4.36 -24.28 12.41
CA GLU A 397 4.60 -22.90 11.95
C GLU A 397 3.59 -22.50 10.86
N ASN A 398 3.35 -23.38 9.89
CA ASN A 398 2.40 -23.13 8.80
C ASN A 398 0.97 -22.91 9.32
N VAL A 399 0.49 -23.74 10.26
CA VAL A 399 -0.87 -23.61 10.82
C VAL A 399 -0.99 -22.37 11.69
N GLU A 400 0.04 -22.04 12.45
CA GLU A 400 0.11 -20.79 13.23
C GLU A 400 -0.03 -19.57 12.32
N GLU A 401 0.78 -19.49 11.25
CA GLU A 401 0.74 -18.39 10.29
C GLU A 401 -0.63 -18.32 9.58
N PHE A 402 -1.15 -19.46 9.14
CA PHE A 402 -2.45 -19.57 8.47
C PHE A 402 -3.60 -19.05 9.35
N LEU A 403 -3.75 -19.56 10.58
CA LEU A 403 -4.85 -19.17 11.47
C LEU A 403 -4.72 -17.72 11.94
N THR A 404 -3.49 -17.24 12.16
CA THR A 404 -3.23 -15.83 12.46
C THR A 404 -3.71 -14.95 11.31
N GLN A 405 -3.39 -15.31 10.07
CA GLN A 405 -3.77 -14.53 8.89
C GLN A 405 -5.29 -14.54 8.62
N LEU A 406 -5.99 -15.63 8.94
CA LEU A 406 -7.46 -15.68 8.81
C LEU A 406 -8.19 -14.59 9.63
N THR A 407 -7.56 -14.09 10.69
CA THR A 407 -8.16 -13.09 11.60
C THR A 407 -7.50 -11.70 11.51
N ALA A 408 -6.50 -11.53 10.64
CA ALA A 408 -5.71 -10.30 10.54
C ALA A 408 -6.54 -9.03 10.22
N ASN A 409 -7.69 -9.18 9.56
CA ASN A 409 -8.58 -8.07 9.21
C ASN A 409 -9.59 -7.70 10.33
N GLY A 410 -9.46 -8.28 11.52
CA GLY A 410 -10.33 -8.01 12.68
C GLY A 410 -11.75 -8.61 12.59
N LYS A 411 -12.11 -9.23 11.46
CA LYS A 411 -13.31 -10.06 11.31
C LYS A 411 -12.87 -11.52 11.16
N GLY A 412 -13.31 -12.37 12.09
CA GLY A 412 -13.08 -13.81 11.98
C GLY A 412 -13.86 -14.43 10.80
N PRO A 413 -13.37 -15.54 10.23
CA PRO A 413 -14.07 -16.26 9.18
C PRO A 413 -15.41 -16.83 9.66
N ASP A 414 -16.46 -16.69 8.85
CA ASP A 414 -17.74 -17.33 9.10
C ASP A 414 -17.76 -18.72 8.46
N PHE A 415 -17.16 -19.70 9.14
CA PHE A 415 -17.13 -21.08 8.69
C PHE A 415 -18.51 -21.73 8.84
N GLN A 416 -18.93 -22.49 7.82
CA GLN A 416 -20.00 -23.48 8.01
C GLN A 416 -19.58 -24.43 9.16
N PRO A 417 -20.47 -24.81 10.10
CA PRO A 417 -20.09 -25.58 11.29
C PRO A 417 -19.28 -26.85 10.99
N VAL A 418 -19.67 -27.63 9.97
CA VAL A 418 -18.95 -28.85 9.57
C VAL A 418 -17.54 -28.55 9.05
N VAL A 419 -17.37 -27.45 8.34
CA VAL A 419 -16.07 -26.98 7.87
C VAL A 419 -15.20 -26.51 9.04
N ARG A 420 -15.78 -25.75 9.98
CA ARG A 420 -15.08 -25.34 11.21
C ARG A 420 -14.61 -26.55 12.02
N ASP A 421 -15.44 -27.57 12.14
CA ASP A 421 -15.09 -28.83 12.80
C ASP A 421 -13.94 -29.54 12.06
N ARG A 422 -13.94 -29.53 10.72
CA ARG A 422 -12.84 -30.09 9.92
C ARG A 422 -11.53 -29.34 10.15
N VAL A 423 -11.54 -28.00 10.11
CA VAL A 423 -10.37 -27.17 10.36
C VAL A 423 -9.82 -27.39 11.78
N MET A 424 -10.69 -27.41 12.80
CA MET A 424 -10.29 -27.66 14.18
C MET A 424 -9.69 -29.06 14.35
N ASN A 425 -10.28 -30.09 13.77
CA ASN A 425 -9.75 -31.46 13.84
C ASN A 425 -8.35 -31.56 13.22
N ARG A 426 -8.16 -31.02 12.01
CA ARG A 426 -6.87 -31.02 11.32
C ARG A 426 -5.82 -30.22 12.10
N THR A 427 -6.20 -29.03 12.59
CA THR A 427 -5.36 -28.19 13.45
C THR A 427 -4.94 -28.94 14.72
N PHE A 428 -5.89 -29.58 15.41
CA PHE A 428 -5.61 -30.31 16.65
C PHE A 428 -4.61 -31.45 16.44
N SER A 429 -4.72 -32.19 15.32
CA SER A 429 -3.76 -33.25 14.97
C SER A 429 -2.33 -32.74 14.80
N ILE A 430 -2.15 -31.46 14.45
CA ILE A 430 -0.83 -30.82 14.27
C ILE A 430 -0.31 -30.23 15.58
N ILE A 431 -1.15 -29.54 16.35
CA ILE A 431 -0.71 -28.86 17.58
C ILE A 431 -0.59 -29.79 18.78
N SER A 432 -1.43 -30.84 18.87
CA SER A 432 -1.51 -31.67 20.09
C SER A 432 -0.22 -32.43 20.44
N PRO A 433 0.58 -32.94 19.48
CA PRO A 433 1.88 -33.53 19.79
C PRO A 433 2.89 -32.53 20.37
N ASN A 434 2.69 -31.23 20.14
CA ASN A 434 3.61 -30.18 20.56
C ASN A 434 3.32 -29.64 21.97
N PHE A 435 2.19 -30.00 22.59
CA PHE A 435 1.80 -29.50 23.91
C PHE A 435 2.82 -29.79 25.03
N THR A 436 3.63 -30.84 24.91
CA THR A 436 4.71 -31.14 25.88
C THR A 436 5.88 -30.17 25.80
N HIS A 437 6.01 -29.45 24.68
CA HIS A 437 7.05 -28.45 24.45
C HIS A 437 6.57 -27.02 24.73
N PHE A 438 5.27 -26.82 24.91
CA PHE A 438 4.68 -25.51 25.15
C PHE A 438 5.06 -24.94 26.51
N MET A 439 5.53 -23.70 26.49
CA MET A 439 5.68 -22.83 27.65
C MET A 439 4.34 -22.14 27.98
N GLU A 440 4.26 -21.48 29.14
CA GLU A 440 3.03 -20.80 29.60
C GLU A 440 2.52 -19.75 28.58
N GLU A 441 3.43 -19.05 27.91
CA GLU A 441 3.09 -18.09 26.85
C GLU A 441 2.45 -18.74 25.62
N ASP A 442 2.93 -19.92 25.21
CA ASP A 442 2.38 -20.64 24.06
C ASP A 442 0.92 -21.02 24.30
N TRP A 443 0.60 -21.52 25.50
CA TRP A 443 -0.79 -21.84 25.87
C TRP A 443 -1.72 -20.63 25.72
N PHE A 444 -1.26 -19.45 26.16
CA PHE A 444 -2.03 -18.23 26.03
C PHE A 444 -2.18 -17.81 24.57
N VAL A 445 -1.09 -17.76 23.81
CA VAL A 445 -1.13 -17.36 22.40
C VAL A 445 -2.04 -18.28 21.59
N TRP A 446 -1.95 -19.60 21.79
CA TRP A 446 -2.79 -20.55 21.06
C TRP A 446 -4.27 -20.46 21.45
N PHE A 447 -4.62 -20.43 22.73
CA PHE A 447 -6.04 -20.46 23.15
C PHE A 447 -6.74 -19.10 23.13
N HIS A 448 -6.01 -17.99 23.20
CA HIS A 448 -6.59 -16.64 23.20
C HIS A 448 -6.38 -15.86 21.90
N LYS A 449 -5.52 -16.34 20.99
CA LYS A 449 -5.28 -15.67 19.70
C LYS A 449 -5.42 -16.61 18.51
N ILE A 450 -4.57 -17.63 18.40
CA ILE A 450 -4.45 -18.43 17.17
C ILE A 450 -5.68 -19.32 16.93
N LEU A 451 -6.18 -20.03 17.94
CA LEU A 451 -7.30 -20.96 17.79
C LEU A 451 -8.67 -20.29 17.79
N VAL A 452 -8.78 -19.03 18.21
CA VAL A 452 -10.04 -18.28 18.32
C VAL A 452 -11.03 -18.51 17.18
N PRO A 453 -10.66 -18.46 15.87
CA PRO A 453 -11.61 -18.67 14.77
C PRO A 453 -12.24 -20.07 14.72
N VAL A 454 -11.62 -21.07 15.34
CA VAL A 454 -12.04 -22.48 15.28
C VAL A 454 -12.30 -23.10 16.65
N LEU A 455 -11.98 -22.39 17.73
CA LEU A 455 -12.16 -22.81 19.12
C LEU A 455 -13.60 -23.23 19.48
N PRO A 456 -14.67 -22.66 18.89
CA PRO A 456 -16.03 -23.15 19.11
C PRO A 456 -16.26 -24.60 18.70
N SER A 457 -15.40 -25.16 17.83
CA SER A 457 -15.43 -26.56 17.40
C SER A 457 -14.50 -27.48 18.22
N PHE A 458 -13.82 -26.95 19.23
CA PHE A 458 -12.95 -27.74 20.11
C PHE A 458 -13.78 -28.74 20.92
N SER A 459 -13.40 -30.02 20.86
CA SER A 459 -14.23 -31.11 21.37
C SER A 459 -13.92 -31.49 22.83
N PRO A 460 -14.85 -32.16 23.53
CA PRO A 460 -14.57 -32.69 24.87
C PRO A 460 -13.37 -33.66 24.92
N MET A 461 -13.12 -34.39 23.82
CA MET A 461 -11.97 -35.29 23.73
C MET A 461 -10.65 -34.54 23.55
N MET A 462 -10.66 -33.45 22.76
CA MET A 462 -9.51 -32.56 22.64
C MET A 462 -9.16 -31.91 23.98
N ILE A 463 -10.17 -31.54 24.80
CA ILE A 463 -9.94 -31.03 26.16
C ILE A 463 -9.20 -32.07 26.99
N LYS A 464 -9.71 -33.31 27.05
CA LYS A 464 -9.05 -34.38 27.81
C LYS A 464 -7.61 -34.63 27.36
N SER A 465 -7.35 -34.55 26.06
CA SER A 465 -6.00 -34.71 25.50
C SER A 465 -5.09 -33.54 25.83
N ALA A 466 -5.54 -32.30 25.65
CA ALA A 466 -4.78 -31.09 25.97
C ALA A 466 -4.46 -30.99 27.48
N THR A 467 -5.38 -31.45 28.33
CA THR A 467 -5.23 -31.36 29.79
C THR A 467 -4.58 -32.59 30.42
N ALA A 468 -4.06 -33.54 29.62
CA ALA A 468 -3.56 -34.82 30.15
C ALA A 468 -2.31 -34.66 31.04
N ASN A 469 -1.43 -33.70 30.70
CA ASN A 469 -0.18 -33.43 31.42
C ASN A 469 0.08 -31.91 31.48
N ILE A 470 -0.92 -31.15 31.91
CA ILE A 470 -0.88 -29.68 31.96
C ILE A 470 -0.73 -29.17 33.40
N SER A 471 -0.01 -28.06 33.57
CA SER A 471 0.04 -27.36 34.87
C SER A 471 -1.31 -26.72 35.19
N CYS A 472 -1.59 -26.48 36.47
CA CYS A 472 -2.85 -25.84 36.86
C CYS A 472 -2.99 -24.40 36.34
N LYS A 473 -1.88 -23.67 36.15
CA LYS A 473 -1.90 -22.34 35.52
C LYS A 473 -2.27 -22.41 34.05
N ASN A 474 -1.61 -23.30 33.29
CA ASN A 474 -1.91 -23.46 31.87
C ASN A 474 -3.32 -24.04 31.66
N PHE A 475 -3.82 -24.85 32.59
CA PHE A 475 -5.22 -25.29 32.60
C PHE A 475 -6.19 -24.10 32.73
N GLN A 476 -5.94 -23.17 33.65
CA GLN A 476 -6.76 -21.95 33.81
C GLN A 476 -6.75 -21.11 32.52
N VAL A 477 -5.60 -21.02 31.84
CA VAL A 477 -5.49 -20.36 30.53
C VAL A 477 -6.39 -21.04 29.50
N VAL A 478 -6.35 -22.37 29.37
CA VAL A 478 -7.23 -23.12 28.47
C VAL A 478 -8.71 -22.86 28.78
N VAL A 479 -9.11 -22.92 30.05
CA VAL A 479 -10.50 -22.67 30.48
C VAL A 479 -10.95 -21.25 30.13
N SER A 480 -10.10 -20.25 30.36
CA SER A 480 -10.39 -18.85 30.03
C SER A 480 -10.59 -18.66 28.52
N GLY A 481 -9.68 -19.17 27.69
CA GLY A 481 -9.80 -19.09 26.23
C GLY A 481 -11.07 -19.78 25.72
N MET A 482 -11.35 -20.98 26.23
CA MET A 482 -12.56 -21.73 25.91
C MET A 482 -13.84 -20.99 26.34
N SER A 483 -13.83 -20.32 27.49
CA SER A 483 -14.97 -19.56 28.00
C SER A 483 -15.31 -18.37 27.08
N ASN A 484 -14.29 -17.71 26.52
CA ASN A 484 -14.50 -16.65 25.52
C ASN A 484 -15.16 -17.17 24.23
N ALA A 485 -14.89 -18.42 23.84
CA ALA A 485 -15.51 -19.06 22.68
C ALA A 485 -16.89 -19.69 22.98
N ALA A 486 -17.26 -19.84 24.25
CA ALA A 486 -18.50 -20.50 24.66
C ALA A 486 -19.76 -19.93 24.00
N PRO A 487 -19.94 -18.60 23.82
CA PRO A 487 -21.13 -18.04 23.16
C PRO A 487 -21.41 -18.63 21.77
N ALA A 488 -20.37 -18.99 21.01
CA ALA A 488 -20.49 -19.57 19.66
C ALA A 488 -20.67 -21.11 19.65
N MET A 489 -20.69 -21.76 20.82
CA MET A 489 -20.87 -23.21 20.96
C MET A 489 -22.34 -23.60 21.19
N SER A 490 -22.72 -24.79 20.71
CA SER A 490 -24.02 -25.39 21.02
C SER A 490 -24.14 -25.78 22.50
N LYS A 491 -25.38 -25.82 23.04
CA LYS A 491 -25.64 -26.24 24.43
C LYS A 491 -25.10 -27.65 24.73
N GLY A 492 -25.23 -28.57 23.77
CA GLY A 492 -24.70 -29.94 23.91
C GLY A 492 -23.17 -29.96 24.03
N GLN A 493 -22.48 -29.13 23.24
CA GLN A 493 -21.03 -29.02 23.27
C GLN A 493 -20.51 -28.39 24.56
N ARG A 494 -21.16 -27.31 25.04
CA ARG A 494 -20.82 -26.71 26.35
C ARG A 494 -20.97 -27.70 27.49
N LYS A 495 -22.03 -28.52 27.48
CA LYS A 495 -22.23 -29.61 28.46
C LYS A 495 -21.15 -30.68 28.37
N GLY A 496 -20.75 -31.06 27.16
CA GLY A 496 -19.65 -32.01 26.95
C GLY A 496 -18.32 -31.49 27.49
N ILE A 497 -17.99 -30.22 27.21
CA ILE A 497 -16.77 -29.55 27.67
C ILE A 497 -16.78 -29.41 29.19
N GLY A 498 -17.89 -28.95 29.79
CA GLY A 498 -18.03 -28.83 31.25
C GLY A 498 -17.74 -30.16 31.96
N LYS A 499 -18.30 -31.27 31.46
CA LYS A 499 -17.99 -32.61 31.97
C LYS A 499 -16.53 -33.02 31.80
N ALA A 500 -15.88 -32.66 30.69
CA ALA A 500 -14.47 -32.95 30.47
C ALA A 500 -13.56 -32.18 31.45
N LEU A 501 -13.85 -30.90 31.66
CA LEU A 501 -13.13 -30.05 32.63
C LEU A 501 -13.33 -30.57 34.06
N GLN A 502 -14.57 -30.85 34.46
CA GLN A 502 -14.88 -31.46 35.76
C GLN A 502 -14.11 -32.78 35.96
N GLY A 503 -14.04 -33.65 34.94
CA GLY A 503 -13.26 -34.88 35.00
C GLY A 503 -11.77 -34.65 35.27
N TYR A 504 -11.18 -33.59 34.70
CA TYR A 504 -9.80 -33.19 35.04
C TYR A 504 -9.69 -32.74 36.50
N LEU A 505 -10.62 -31.91 36.99
CA LEU A 505 -10.59 -31.39 38.36
C LEU A 505 -10.64 -32.51 39.40
N VAL A 506 -11.50 -33.51 39.19
CA VAL A 506 -11.60 -34.69 40.06
C VAL A 506 -10.29 -35.48 40.05
N LYS A 507 -9.73 -35.74 38.86
CA LYS A 507 -8.47 -36.49 38.72
C LYS A 507 -7.26 -35.76 39.33
N SER A 508 -7.26 -34.44 39.28
CA SER A 508 -6.13 -33.58 39.66
C SER A 508 -6.32 -32.86 40.99
N ALA A 509 -7.31 -33.28 41.80
CA ALA A 509 -7.70 -32.59 43.03
C ALA A 509 -6.53 -32.38 44.02
N SER A 510 -5.62 -33.34 44.13
CA SER A 510 -4.44 -33.26 45.00
C SER A 510 -3.41 -32.21 44.55
N VAL A 511 -3.42 -31.85 43.26
CA VAL A 511 -2.54 -30.83 42.67
C VAL A 511 -3.20 -29.46 42.74
N ILE A 512 -4.48 -29.36 42.34
CA ILE A 512 -5.24 -28.11 42.29
C ILE A 512 -5.38 -27.45 43.67
N ASN A 513 -5.43 -28.25 44.74
CA ASN A 513 -5.53 -27.71 46.10
C ASN A 513 -4.20 -27.22 46.68
N LYS A 514 -3.08 -27.32 45.96
CA LYS A 514 -1.80 -26.78 46.42
C LYS A 514 -1.79 -25.25 46.35
N PRO A 515 -1.05 -24.56 47.24
CA PRO A 515 -1.00 -23.09 47.27
C PRO A 515 -0.65 -22.44 45.93
N VAL A 516 0.24 -23.07 45.14
CA VAL A 516 0.65 -22.56 43.82
C VAL A 516 -0.52 -22.44 42.83
N CYS A 517 -1.51 -23.32 42.93
CA CYS A 517 -2.68 -23.36 42.06
C CYS A 517 -3.83 -22.48 42.56
N ARG A 518 -3.77 -22.06 43.83
CA ARG A 518 -4.69 -21.07 44.42
C ARG A 518 -4.10 -19.66 44.47
N HIS A 519 -2.89 -19.46 43.96
CA HIS A 519 -2.27 -18.15 43.94
C HIS A 519 -3.10 -17.18 43.10
N GLY A 520 -3.50 -16.05 43.68
CA GLY A 520 -4.36 -15.05 43.03
C GLY A 520 -5.86 -15.36 43.07
N ILE A 521 -6.28 -16.49 43.66
CA ILE A 521 -7.70 -16.85 43.84
C ILE A 521 -8.08 -16.59 45.30
N GLN A 522 -8.96 -15.63 45.52
CA GLN A 522 -9.36 -15.14 46.85
C GLN A 522 -10.73 -15.64 47.29
N SER A 523 -11.56 -16.14 46.36
CA SER A 523 -12.91 -16.64 46.65
C SER A 523 -13.24 -17.95 45.93
N ASP A 524 -14.24 -18.68 46.42
CA ASP A 524 -14.74 -19.89 45.76
C ASP A 524 -15.40 -19.58 44.41
N ALA A 525 -15.96 -18.37 44.23
CA ALA A 525 -16.46 -17.90 42.93
C ALA A 525 -15.33 -17.70 41.92
N GLU A 526 -14.23 -17.06 42.34
CA GLU A 526 -13.03 -16.93 41.50
C GLU A 526 -12.41 -18.29 41.19
N TRP A 527 -12.44 -19.23 42.14
CA TRP A 527 -12.00 -20.61 41.89
C TRP A 527 -12.86 -21.28 40.82
N LEU A 528 -14.18 -21.14 40.93
CA LEU A 528 -15.13 -21.71 39.97
C LEU A 528 -14.92 -21.12 38.57
N GLU A 529 -14.72 -19.80 38.48
CA GLU A 529 -14.42 -19.12 37.22
C GLU A 529 -13.08 -19.56 36.62
N ALA A 530 -12.03 -19.66 37.44
CA ALA A 530 -10.70 -20.05 36.97
C ALA A 530 -10.64 -21.49 36.43
N TYR A 531 -11.44 -22.40 36.99
CA TYR A 531 -11.36 -23.84 36.70
C TYR A 531 -12.49 -24.40 35.83
N LEU A 532 -13.65 -23.73 35.78
CA LEU A 532 -14.79 -24.12 34.94
C LEU A 532 -15.31 -22.98 34.06
N GLY A 533 -15.06 -21.72 34.42
CA GLY A 533 -15.45 -20.53 33.66
C GLY A 533 -16.92 -20.55 33.24
N ALA A 534 -17.16 -20.22 31.97
CA ALA A 534 -18.50 -20.22 31.37
C ALA A 534 -19.15 -21.63 31.30
N PHE A 535 -18.39 -22.70 31.56
CA PHE A 535 -18.92 -24.07 31.53
C PHE A 535 -19.39 -24.56 32.90
N SER A 536 -19.17 -23.79 33.97
CA SER A 536 -19.64 -24.09 35.33
C SER A 536 -21.15 -24.30 35.39
N GLN A 537 -21.92 -23.54 34.60
CA GLN A 537 -23.39 -23.65 34.50
C GLN A 537 -23.88 -24.91 33.77
N HIS A 538 -22.97 -25.74 33.24
CA HIS A 538 -23.30 -26.93 32.44
C HIS A 538 -22.89 -28.26 33.10
N VAL A 539 -22.44 -28.21 34.35
CA VAL A 539 -22.24 -29.38 35.23
C VAL A 539 -23.34 -29.45 36.30
N THR A 540 -23.53 -30.58 36.98
CA THR A 540 -24.55 -30.67 38.04
C THR A 540 -24.05 -30.03 39.33
N TYR A 541 -24.95 -29.62 40.24
CA TYR A 541 -24.52 -29.10 41.54
C TYR A 541 -23.89 -30.21 42.39
N SER A 542 -24.41 -31.44 42.25
CA SER A 542 -23.82 -32.65 42.86
C SER A 542 -22.35 -32.84 42.48
N ASP A 543 -21.99 -32.58 41.22
CA ASP A 543 -20.61 -32.65 40.73
C ASP A 543 -19.72 -31.55 41.35
N LEU A 544 -20.27 -30.36 41.60
CA LEU A 544 -19.54 -29.23 42.20
C LEU A 544 -19.28 -29.43 43.70
N LYS A 545 -20.18 -30.14 44.40
CA LYS A 545 -20.05 -30.45 45.84
C LYS A 545 -18.75 -31.20 46.16
N ALA A 546 -18.22 -31.97 45.20
CA ALA A 546 -16.94 -32.68 45.33
C ALA A 546 -15.73 -31.76 45.58
N PHE A 547 -15.86 -30.45 45.36
CA PHE A 547 -14.79 -29.48 45.50
C PHE A 547 -14.84 -28.66 46.80
N ASN A 548 -15.79 -28.94 47.71
CA ASN A 548 -15.95 -28.26 49.01
C ASN A 548 -16.09 -26.72 48.91
N LEU A 549 -16.82 -26.23 47.90
CA LEU A 549 -17.08 -24.80 47.71
C LEU A 549 -18.19 -24.33 48.66
N SER A 550 -18.06 -23.10 49.18
CA SER A 550 -19.12 -22.44 49.94
C SER A 550 -20.32 -22.13 49.04
N ALA A 551 -21.47 -22.73 49.33
CA ALA A 551 -22.71 -22.55 48.55
C ALA A 551 -23.12 -21.06 48.45
N MET A 552 -22.96 -20.30 49.54
CA MET A 552 -23.24 -18.86 49.54
C MET A 552 -22.25 -18.06 48.70
N ALA A 553 -20.98 -18.49 48.62
CA ALA A 553 -19.96 -17.77 47.87
C ALA A 553 -20.13 -17.96 46.35
N VAL A 554 -20.70 -19.08 45.91
CA VAL A 554 -20.84 -19.41 44.47
C VAL A 554 -22.26 -19.24 43.92
N VAL A 555 -23.24 -18.90 44.76
CA VAL A 555 -24.67 -18.88 44.38
C VAL A 555 -24.95 -18.03 43.14
N ASP A 556 -24.25 -16.91 42.98
CA ASP A 556 -24.44 -16.01 41.83
C ASP A 556 -23.89 -16.58 40.51
N SER A 557 -22.94 -17.51 40.59
CA SER A 557 -22.34 -18.20 39.44
C SER A 557 -23.14 -19.43 38.98
N LEU A 558 -24.09 -19.91 39.80
CA LEU A 558 -24.88 -21.12 39.53
C LEU A 558 -26.01 -20.89 38.51
N SER A 559 -26.28 -21.89 37.67
CA SER A 559 -27.46 -21.94 36.80
C SER A 559 -28.76 -22.08 37.61
N PRO A 560 -29.94 -21.76 37.04
CA PRO A 560 -31.23 -22.01 37.68
C PRO A 560 -31.44 -23.45 38.13
N GLU A 561 -31.00 -24.43 37.32
CA GLU A 561 -31.09 -25.85 37.64
C GLU A 561 -30.18 -26.20 38.82
N GLN A 562 -28.95 -25.68 38.85
CA GLN A 562 -28.02 -25.90 39.96
C GLN A 562 -28.52 -25.28 41.27
N LYS A 563 -29.15 -24.09 41.22
CA LYS A 563 -29.78 -23.47 42.39
C LYS A 563 -30.94 -24.32 42.92
N THR A 564 -31.69 -24.95 42.02
CA THR A 564 -32.77 -25.88 42.39
C THR A 564 -32.19 -27.11 43.09
N GLU A 565 -31.15 -27.73 42.53
CA GLU A 565 -30.46 -28.87 43.16
C GLU A 565 -29.90 -28.51 44.54
N LEU A 566 -29.27 -27.33 44.69
CA LEU A 566 -28.76 -26.83 45.97
C LEU A 566 -29.86 -26.74 47.05
N ILE A 567 -31.03 -26.21 46.71
CA ILE A 567 -32.17 -26.06 47.64
C ILE A 567 -32.77 -27.43 48.01
N LEU A 568 -32.71 -28.41 47.10
CA LEU A 568 -33.24 -29.75 47.35
C LEU A 568 -32.24 -30.67 48.10
N ASP A 569 -30.96 -30.29 48.16
CA ASP A 569 -29.88 -30.99 48.86
C ASP A 569 -29.63 -30.45 50.28
N THR A 570 -30.28 -29.34 50.66
CA THR A 570 -30.39 -28.85 52.05
C THR A 570 -31.56 -29.49 52.78
#